data_AF-A0A9E2CLG2-F1
#
_entry.id   AF-A0A9E2CLG2-F1
#
_cell.length_a   1.000
_cell.length_b   1.000
_cell.length_c   1.000
_cell.angle_alpha   90.00
_cell.angle_beta   90.00
_cell.angle_gamma   90.00
#
_symmetry.space_group_name_H-M   'P 1'
#
loop_
_entity.id
_entity.type
_entity.pdbx_description
1 polymer ?
#
loop_
_entity_poly.entity_id
_entity_poly.type
_entity_poly.pdbx_seq_one_letter_code
_entity_poly.pdbx_strand_id
1 'polypeptide(L)'
;MIRNLLAVCAALFIAALSLYAFTSGHSRADFTYVNPSGIHTLDPARMSWTQDFRVALNIWEGLTTGHPRTGNPIEGAALFPPEVSPDGLTYTFTIRDEARWSNGDSVTAADFVRGWRRALEPGTAGDYLFLFTDYIAGAEAYVDWRLEAVSVLTALARLRDGWGIYAAQAKALAGHSAFSEIAAAHGFPVAPSSDDEASWIAFADRL
;
A
#
# COMPACT_ATOMS: atom_id res chain seq x y z
N MET A 1 31.63 43.64 -24.68
CA MET A 1 32.53 42.55 -24.23
C MET A 1 32.01 41.84 -22.99
N ILE A 2 32.02 42.44 -21.79
CA ILE A 2 31.75 41.77 -20.49
C ILE A 2 30.52 40.83 -20.49
N ARG A 3 29.36 41.25 -21.00
CA ARG A 3 28.14 40.41 -21.04
C ARG A 3 28.34 39.08 -21.78
N ASN A 4 29.10 39.08 -22.88
CA ASN A 4 29.36 37.87 -23.67
C ASN A 4 30.38 36.97 -22.96
N LEU A 5 31.37 37.56 -22.26
CA LEU A 5 32.34 36.83 -21.45
C LEU A 5 31.63 36.08 -20.31
N LEU A 6 30.74 36.76 -19.58
CA LEU A 6 29.94 36.14 -18.51
C LEU A 6 29.07 34.97 -19.02
N ALA A 7 28.45 35.11 -20.20
CA ALA A 7 27.66 34.05 -20.81
C ALA A 7 28.52 32.82 -21.18
N VAL A 8 29.73 33.02 -21.70
CA VAL A 8 30.69 31.94 -21.99
C VAL A 8 31.18 31.28 -20.70
N CYS A 9 31.52 32.04 -19.66
CA CYS A 9 31.90 31.49 -18.36
C CYS A 9 30.77 30.65 -17.73
N ALA A 10 29.52 31.11 -17.80
CA ALA A 10 28.37 30.36 -17.29
C ALA A 10 28.15 29.05 -18.09
N ALA A 11 28.24 29.09 -19.43
CA ALA A 11 28.11 27.90 -20.27
C ALA A 11 29.22 26.87 -19.99
N LEU A 12 30.47 27.32 -19.82
CA LEU A 12 31.60 26.47 -19.46
C LEU A 12 31.45 25.88 -18.04
N PHE A 13 30.94 26.65 -17.08
CA PHE A 13 30.68 26.17 -15.72
C PHE A 13 29.57 25.10 -15.69
N ILE A 14 28.47 25.30 -16.43
CA ILE A 14 27.40 24.31 -16.59
C ILE A 14 27.94 23.05 -17.28
N ALA A 15 28.72 23.19 -18.35
CA ALA A 15 29.35 22.06 -19.03
C ALA A 15 30.30 21.28 -18.10
N ALA A 16 31.08 21.97 -17.28
CA ALA A 16 31.95 21.34 -16.27
C ALA A 16 31.16 20.63 -15.16
N LEU A 17 30.05 21.22 -14.67
CA LEU A 17 29.17 20.57 -13.70
C LEU A 17 28.54 19.30 -14.26
N SER A 18 28.02 19.36 -15.49
CA SER A 18 27.47 18.20 -16.19
C SER A 18 28.54 17.12 -16.40
N LEU A 19 29.72 17.50 -16.87
CA LEU A 19 30.81 16.52 -17.08
C LEU A 19 31.25 15.89 -15.75
N TYR A 20 31.33 16.66 -14.66
CA TYR A 20 31.59 16.14 -13.32
C TYR A 20 30.52 15.13 -12.86
N ALA A 21 29.23 15.47 -12.99
CA ALA A 21 28.12 14.57 -12.63
C ALA A 21 28.06 13.29 -13.50
N PHE A 22 28.53 13.34 -14.75
CA PHE A 22 28.66 12.16 -15.62
C PHE A 22 29.97 11.37 -15.41
N THR A 23 30.99 11.95 -14.78
CA THR A 23 32.30 11.30 -14.53
C THR A 23 32.55 10.95 -13.07
N SER A 24 31.66 11.34 -12.16
CA SER A 24 31.55 10.80 -10.80
C SER A 24 31.05 9.36 -10.85
N GLY A 25 31.91 8.47 -11.36
CA GLY A 25 31.71 7.03 -11.32
C GLY A 25 31.58 6.59 -9.88
N HIS A 26 30.43 6.01 -9.55
CA HIS A 26 30.22 5.41 -8.23
C HIS A 26 31.24 4.28 -8.05
N SER A 27 31.74 4.10 -6.83
CA SER A 27 32.58 2.95 -6.50
C SER A 27 31.87 1.66 -6.89
N ARG A 28 32.58 0.73 -7.53
CA ARG A 28 32.04 -0.59 -7.87
C ARG A 28 31.49 -1.23 -6.59
N ALA A 29 30.22 -1.63 -6.61
CA ALA A 29 29.56 -2.28 -5.48
C ALA A 29 30.31 -3.54 -5.03
N ASP A 30 30.47 -3.70 -3.71
CA ASP A 30 31.18 -4.83 -3.09
C ASP A 30 30.48 -6.17 -3.33
N PHE A 31 29.16 -6.13 -3.59
CA PHE A 31 28.33 -7.26 -3.99
C PHE A 31 27.70 -7.02 -5.37
N THR A 32 27.51 -8.09 -6.13
CA THR A 32 26.78 -8.06 -7.41
C THR A 32 26.12 -9.42 -7.63
N TYR A 33 24.83 -9.43 -7.94
CA TYR A 33 24.08 -10.64 -8.29
C TYR A 33 23.31 -10.44 -9.60
N VAL A 34 22.87 -11.53 -10.21
CA VAL A 34 22.05 -11.50 -11.43
C VAL A 34 20.58 -11.53 -11.06
N ASN A 35 19.84 -10.45 -11.33
CA ASN A 35 18.38 -10.48 -11.39
C ASN A 35 17.98 -10.74 -12.86
N PRO A 36 17.46 -11.94 -13.22
CA PRO A 36 17.34 -12.38 -14.62
C PRO A 36 16.22 -11.70 -15.42
N SER A 37 15.36 -10.91 -14.79
CA SER A 37 14.43 -9.99 -15.45
C SER A 37 14.35 -8.68 -14.68
N GLY A 38 13.68 -7.68 -15.28
CA GLY A 38 13.33 -6.45 -14.58
C GLY A 38 12.38 -6.68 -13.40
N ILE A 39 12.26 -5.64 -12.57
CA ILE A 39 11.32 -5.55 -11.46
C ILE A 39 9.98 -5.04 -12.00
N HIS A 40 8.86 -5.64 -11.60
CA HIS A 40 7.52 -5.18 -11.99
C HIS A 40 6.97 -4.16 -10.98
N THR A 41 7.13 -4.42 -9.68
CA THR A 41 6.86 -3.45 -8.61
C THR A 41 7.71 -3.71 -7.37
N LEU A 42 7.83 -2.71 -6.50
CA LEU A 42 8.40 -2.85 -5.14
C LEU A 42 7.36 -2.57 -4.04
N ASP A 43 6.08 -2.48 -4.42
CA ASP A 43 4.94 -2.30 -3.52
C ASP A 43 4.56 -3.64 -2.85
N PRO A 44 4.73 -3.80 -1.52
CA PRO A 44 4.47 -5.06 -0.83
C PRO A 44 3.04 -5.60 -0.97
N ALA A 45 2.05 -4.76 -1.23
CA ALA A 45 0.66 -5.20 -1.45
C ALA A 45 0.42 -5.79 -2.86
N ARG A 46 1.38 -5.62 -3.79
CA ARG A 46 1.19 -5.85 -5.23
C ARG A 46 2.29 -6.67 -5.90
N MET A 47 3.28 -7.16 -5.15
CA MET A 47 4.33 -8.04 -5.68
C MET A 47 3.83 -9.47 -5.89
N SER A 48 4.12 -10.02 -7.07
CA SER A 48 3.85 -11.43 -7.39
C SER A 48 5.06 -12.18 -7.97
N TRP A 49 6.14 -11.46 -8.32
CA TRP A 49 7.26 -12.00 -9.11
C TRP A 49 8.49 -12.26 -8.25
N THR A 50 9.17 -13.39 -8.46
CA THR A 50 10.39 -13.76 -7.71
C THR A 50 11.50 -12.70 -7.80
N GLN A 51 11.59 -11.94 -8.89
CA GLN A 51 12.60 -10.89 -9.05
C GLN A 51 12.29 -9.62 -8.25
N ASP A 52 11.00 -9.36 -8.00
CA ASP A 52 10.52 -8.27 -7.13
C ASP A 52 10.82 -8.63 -5.68
N PHE A 53 10.39 -9.83 -5.25
CA PHE A 53 10.64 -10.35 -3.89
C PHE A 53 12.13 -10.38 -3.53
N ARG A 54 13.01 -10.75 -4.48
CA ARG A 54 14.47 -10.72 -4.29
C ARG A 54 15.01 -9.34 -3.93
N VAL A 55 14.46 -8.27 -4.51
CA VAL A 55 14.85 -6.89 -4.21
C VAL A 55 14.17 -6.43 -2.93
N ALA A 56 12.87 -6.69 -2.79
CA ALA A 56 12.07 -6.30 -1.63
C ALA A 56 12.61 -6.85 -0.30
N LEU A 57 13.05 -8.11 -0.26
CA LEU A 57 13.66 -8.73 0.94
C LEU A 57 15.02 -8.11 1.34
N ASN A 58 15.53 -7.13 0.58
CA ASN A 58 16.72 -6.34 0.93
C ASN A 58 16.40 -4.86 1.24
N ILE A 59 15.14 -4.42 1.12
CA ILE A 59 14.71 -3.01 1.33
C ILE A 59 13.45 -2.86 2.19
N TRP A 60 12.73 -3.94 2.47
CA TRP A 60 11.58 -4.03 3.37
C TRP A 60 11.83 -5.14 4.39
N GLU A 61 11.37 -4.94 5.62
CA GLU A 61 11.39 -5.94 6.68
C GLU A 61 10.01 -6.08 7.32
N GLY A 62 9.58 -7.32 7.58
CA GLY A 62 8.34 -7.62 8.28
C GLY A 62 8.53 -7.72 9.79
N LEU A 63 7.46 -8.02 10.53
CA LEU A 63 7.56 -8.40 11.95
C LEU A 63 8.50 -9.61 12.12
N THR A 64 8.44 -10.56 11.18
CA THR A 64 9.33 -11.71 11.05
C THR A 64 10.00 -11.76 9.68
N THR A 65 11.14 -12.42 9.58
CA THR A 65 11.82 -12.77 8.32
C THR A 65 12.20 -14.25 8.28
N GLY A 66 12.65 -14.77 7.14
CA GLY A 66 13.01 -16.18 6.96
C GLY A 66 14.48 -16.46 7.29
N HIS A 67 14.75 -17.43 8.17
CA HIS A 67 16.12 -17.80 8.54
C HIS A 67 16.90 -18.36 7.32
N PRO A 68 18.06 -17.79 6.96
CA PRO A 68 18.71 -18.00 5.65
C PRO A 68 19.25 -19.41 5.37
N ARG A 69 19.12 -20.36 6.32
CA ARG A 69 19.49 -21.77 6.13
C ARG A 69 18.33 -22.77 6.26
N THR A 70 17.19 -22.37 6.83
CA THR A 70 16.09 -23.30 7.13
C THR A 70 14.72 -22.81 6.66
N GLY A 71 14.56 -21.52 6.35
CA GLY A 71 13.27 -20.93 5.97
C GLY A 71 12.31 -20.69 7.15
N ASN A 72 12.60 -21.25 8.34
CA ASN A 72 11.82 -21.00 9.56
C ASN A 72 11.71 -19.49 9.85
N PRO A 73 10.57 -19.01 10.39
CA PRO A 73 10.45 -17.63 10.83
C PRO A 73 11.44 -17.32 11.97
N ILE A 74 12.06 -16.16 11.87
CA ILE A 74 12.86 -15.49 12.90
C ILE A 74 12.42 -14.02 12.98
N GLU A 75 12.93 -13.32 13.99
CA GLU A 75 12.64 -11.92 14.25
C GLU A 75 13.12 -11.02 13.09
N GLY A 76 12.25 -10.11 12.64
CA GLY A 76 12.61 -8.95 11.83
C GLY A 76 12.49 -7.69 12.68
N ALA A 77 11.53 -6.83 12.34
CA ALA A 77 11.20 -5.63 13.11
C ALA A 77 10.62 -5.94 14.52
N ALA A 78 10.18 -7.17 14.78
CA ALA A 78 9.85 -7.62 16.13
C ALA A 78 11.11 -7.79 16.98
N LEU A 79 11.04 -7.42 18.26
CA LEU A 79 12.13 -7.52 19.22
C LEU A 79 12.44 -8.96 19.63
N PHE A 80 11.38 -9.77 19.75
CA PHE A 80 11.35 -11.18 20.19
C PHE A 80 10.31 -11.95 19.36
N PRO A 81 10.23 -13.30 19.46
CA PRO A 81 9.10 -14.06 18.94
C PRO A 81 7.77 -13.55 19.57
N PRO A 82 6.63 -13.64 18.84
CA PRO A 82 5.35 -13.18 19.37
C PRO A 82 4.90 -13.99 20.59
N GLU A 83 4.26 -13.32 21.54
CA GLU A 83 3.48 -14.01 22.57
C GLU A 83 2.20 -14.56 21.95
N VAL A 84 1.94 -15.86 22.13
CA VAL A 84 0.80 -16.55 21.52
C VAL A 84 -0.22 -16.94 22.59
N SER A 85 -1.50 -16.67 22.35
CA SER A 85 -2.59 -17.02 23.26
C SER A 85 -2.79 -18.54 23.41
N PRO A 86 -3.43 -19.02 24.49
CA PRO A 86 -3.63 -20.45 24.74
C PRO A 86 -4.47 -21.21 23.70
N ASP A 87 -5.24 -20.49 22.87
CA ASP A 87 -6.01 -21.03 21.74
C ASP A 87 -5.23 -21.03 20.41
N GLY A 88 -4.05 -20.41 20.36
CA GLY A 88 -3.21 -20.29 19.16
C GLY A 88 -3.66 -19.23 18.14
N LEU A 89 -4.65 -18.38 18.48
CA LEU A 89 -5.29 -17.46 17.53
C LEU A 89 -4.82 -15.99 17.64
N THR A 90 -4.31 -15.56 18.79
CA THR A 90 -3.82 -14.19 19.02
C THR A 90 -2.30 -14.18 19.13
N TYR A 91 -1.65 -13.32 18.35
CA TYR A 91 -0.19 -13.16 18.30
C TYR A 91 0.18 -11.71 18.65
N THR A 92 0.85 -11.51 19.78
CA THR A 92 1.26 -10.18 20.27
C THR A 92 2.72 -9.95 19.94
N PHE A 93 3.01 -8.99 19.06
CA PHE A 93 4.36 -8.62 18.66
C PHE A 93 4.82 -7.34 19.37
N THR A 94 5.96 -7.41 20.05
CA THR A 94 6.68 -6.20 20.50
C THR A 94 7.63 -5.76 19.39
N ILE A 95 7.56 -4.49 18.96
CA ILE A 95 8.44 -3.91 17.94
C ILE A 95 9.72 -3.38 18.59
N ARG A 96 10.83 -3.43 17.87
CA ARG A 96 12.14 -2.86 18.26
C ARG A 96 12.08 -1.34 18.47
N ASP A 97 12.52 -0.85 19.63
CA ASP A 97 12.68 0.58 19.90
C ASP A 97 13.62 1.28 18.91
N GLU A 98 14.56 0.52 18.32
CA GLU A 98 15.52 0.95 17.31
C GLU A 98 15.02 0.86 15.85
N ALA A 99 13.82 0.32 15.58
CA ALA A 99 13.33 0.17 14.20
C ALA A 99 13.02 1.53 13.55
N ARG A 100 13.70 1.86 12.44
CA ARG A 100 13.54 3.11 11.72
C ARG A 100 13.23 2.89 10.25
N TRP A 101 12.36 3.75 9.72
CA TRP A 101 12.22 3.97 8.28
C TRP A 101 13.48 4.65 7.74
N SER A 102 13.75 4.50 6.44
CA SER A 102 14.96 5.03 5.79
C SER A 102 15.05 6.57 5.75
N ASN A 103 13.96 7.26 6.08
CA ASN A 103 13.92 8.72 6.28
C ASN A 103 14.26 9.15 7.71
N GLY A 104 14.37 8.22 8.66
CA GLY A 104 14.64 8.46 10.09
C GLY A 104 13.43 8.36 11.03
N ASP A 105 12.21 8.17 10.52
CA ASP A 105 11.01 8.02 11.35
C ASP A 105 11.00 6.68 12.09
N SER A 106 10.33 6.62 13.26
CA SER A 106 10.14 5.36 13.99
C SER A 106 9.12 4.46 13.31
N VAL A 107 9.41 3.16 13.19
CA VAL A 107 8.43 2.15 12.74
C VAL A 107 7.49 1.84 13.90
N THR A 108 6.18 1.83 13.64
CA THR A 108 5.15 1.65 14.66
C THR A 108 4.18 0.52 14.33
N ALA A 109 3.45 0.03 15.32
CA ALA A 109 2.36 -0.94 15.11
C ALA A 109 1.29 -0.43 14.14
N ALA A 110 1.05 0.90 14.13
CA ALA A 110 0.11 1.54 13.21
C ALA A 110 0.56 1.42 11.73
N ASP A 111 1.87 1.34 11.45
CA ASP A 111 2.37 1.19 10.08
C ASP A 111 2.13 -0.22 9.54
N PHE A 112 2.27 -1.26 10.38
CA PHE A 112 1.90 -2.63 10.02
C PHE A 112 0.39 -2.76 9.77
N VAL A 113 -0.44 -2.20 10.67
CA VAL A 113 -1.90 -2.16 10.50
C VAL A 113 -2.29 -1.42 9.22
N ARG A 114 -1.66 -0.27 8.91
CA ARG A 114 -1.89 0.48 7.67
C ARG A 114 -1.48 -0.31 6.43
N GLY A 115 -0.35 -1.03 6.50
CA GLY A 115 0.11 -1.94 5.45
C GLY A 115 -0.87 -3.07 5.16
N TRP A 116 -1.42 -3.70 6.21
CA TRP A 116 -2.39 -4.80 6.09
C TRP A 116 -3.75 -4.30 5.58
N ARG A 117 -4.30 -3.18 6.10
CA ARG A 117 -5.52 -2.56 5.54
C ARG A 117 -5.36 -2.27 4.05
N ARG A 118 -4.22 -1.70 3.65
CA ARG A 118 -3.90 -1.40 2.25
C ARG A 118 -3.76 -2.64 1.37
N ALA A 119 -3.35 -3.79 1.92
CA ALA A 119 -3.34 -5.06 1.20
C ALA A 119 -4.76 -5.63 0.97
N LEU A 120 -5.71 -5.32 1.86
CA LEU A 120 -7.12 -5.71 1.75
C LEU A 120 -7.96 -4.78 0.84
N GLU A 121 -7.57 -3.51 0.69
CA GLU A 121 -8.32 -2.55 -0.13
C GLU A 121 -8.47 -2.99 -1.61
N PRO A 122 -9.69 -3.05 -2.18
CA PRO A 122 -9.92 -3.56 -3.54
C PRO A 122 -9.16 -2.84 -4.67
N GLY A 123 -8.70 -1.61 -4.45
CA GLY A 123 -7.88 -0.86 -5.41
C GLY A 123 -6.38 -1.20 -5.36
N THR A 124 -5.90 -1.80 -4.26
CA THR A 124 -4.48 -2.10 -4.02
C THR A 124 -4.20 -3.59 -3.78
N ALA A 125 -5.21 -4.41 -3.50
CA ALA A 125 -5.10 -5.86 -3.42
C ALA A 125 -4.36 -6.47 -4.64
N GLY A 126 -3.50 -7.45 -4.36
CA GLY A 126 -2.76 -8.24 -5.34
C GLY A 126 -3.07 -9.73 -5.22
N ASP A 127 -2.35 -10.56 -5.99
CA ASP A 127 -2.62 -12.00 -6.14
C ASP A 127 -2.52 -12.79 -4.81
N TYR A 128 -1.91 -12.21 -3.78
CA TYR A 128 -1.72 -12.78 -2.44
C TYR A 128 -2.74 -12.32 -1.38
N LEU A 129 -3.86 -11.70 -1.78
CA LEU A 129 -4.94 -11.28 -0.86
C LEU A 129 -5.40 -12.39 0.10
N PHE A 130 -5.42 -13.65 -0.39
CA PHE A 130 -5.81 -14.83 0.40
C PHE A 130 -4.95 -15.04 1.67
N LEU A 131 -3.68 -14.60 1.68
CA LEU A 131 -2.83 -14.67 2.86
C LEU A 131 -3.34 -13.82 4.04
N PHE A 132 -4.27 -12.89 3.79
CA PHE A 132 -4.93 -12.10 4.81
C PHE A 132 -6.34 -12.64 5.10
N THR A 133 -7.16 -12.92 4.09
CA THR A 133 -8.55 -13.39 4.29
C THR A 133 -8.62 -14.73 5.01
N ASP A 134 -7.72 -15.65 4.68
CA ASP A 134 -7.78 -17.05 5.13
C ASP A 134 -7.21 -17.24 6.55
N TYR A 135 -6.45 -16.25 7.05
CA TYR A 135 -5.64 -16.36 8.27
C TYR A 135 -5.83 -15.22 9.28
N ILE A 136 -6.51 -14.13 8.92
CA ILE A 136 -6.77 -12.99 9.83
C ILE A 136 -8.28 -12.85 10.04
N ALA A 137 -8.72 -12.95 11.30
CA ALA A 137 -10.13 -12.84 11.66
C ALA A 137 -10.75 -11.52 11.18
N GLY A 138 -11.87 -11.61 10.47
CA GLY A 138 -12.61 -10.46 9.93
C GLY A 138 -12.08 -9.89 8.60
N ALA A 139 -10.95 -10.37 8.08
CA ALA A 139 -10.36 -9.85 6.84
C ALA A 139 -11.21 -10.11 5.58
N GLU A 140 -11.80 -11.29 5.45
CA GLU A 140 -12.76 -11.62 4.37
C GLU A 140 -13.99 -10.70 4.41
N ALA A 141 -14.64 -10.59 5.57
CA ALA A 141 -15.81 -9.74 5.77
C ALA A 141 -15.52 -8.24 5.54
N TYR A 142 -14.29 -7.77 5.82
CA TYR A 142 -13.86 -6.42 5.42
C TYR A 142 -13.80 -6.27 3.91
N VAL A 143 -13.16 -7.21 3.20
CA VAL A 143 -13.05 -7.17 1.72
C VAL A 143 -14.43 -7.14 1.08
N ASP A 144 -15.36 -7.97 1.52
CA ASP A 144 -16.74 -7.98 1.02
C ASP A 144 -17.45 -6.64 1.25
N TRP A 145 -17.35 -6.08 2.46
CA TRP A 145 -17.91 -4.76 2.78
C TRP A 145 -17.29 -3.63 1.93
N ARG A 146 -15.98 -3.68 1.69
CA ARG A 146 -15.28 -2.72 0.81
C ARG A 146 -15.70 -2.88 -0.65
N LEU A 147 -15.86 -4.11 -1.14
CA LEU A 147 -16.36 -4.39 -2.49
C LEU A 147 -17.80 -3.89 -2.69
N GLU A 148 -18.68 -4.11 -1.72
CA GLU A 148 -20.05 -3.57 -1.74
C GLU A 148 -20.03 -2.05 -1.80
N ALA A 149 -19.30 -1.39 -0.89
CA ALA A 149 -19.18 0.07 -0.85
C ALA A 149 -18.62 0.65 -2.16
N VAL A 150 -17.59 0.03 -2.74
CA VAL A 150 -17.02 0.42 -4.04
C VAL A 150 -18.03 0.20 -5.18
N SER A 151 -18.84 -0.87 -5.13
CA SER A 151 -19.88 -1.14 -6.12
C SER A 151 -21.00 -0.07 -6.09
N VAL A 152 -21.44 0.34 -4.89
CA VAL A 152 -22.44 1.40 -4.69
C VAL A 152 -21.88 2.75 -5.17
N LEU A 153 -20.65 3.10 -4.80
CA LEU A 153 -20.01 4.33 -5.29
C LEU A 153 -19.83 4.32 -6.82
N THR A 154 -19.51 3.17 -7.41
CA THR A 154 -19.42 3.00 -8.87
C THR A 154 -20.78 3.13 -9.54
N ALA A 155 -21.85 2.60 -8.94
CA ALA A 155 -23.21 2.75 -9.43
C ALA A 155 -23.68 4.22 -9.35
N LEU A 156 -23.41 4.92 -8.24
CA LEU A 156 -23.71 6.34 -8.07
C LEU A 156 -22.91 7.22 -9.05
N ALA A 157 -21.64 6.91 -9.31
CA ALA A 157 -20.84 7.59 -10.33
C ALA A 157 -21.42 7.36 -11.74
N ARG A 158 -21.78 6.13 -12.10
CA ARG A 158 -22.45 5.81 -13.38
C ARG A 158 -23.82 6.47 -13.51
N LEU A 159 -24.57 6.64 -12.43
CA LEU A 159 -25.83 7.38 -12.43
C LEU A 159 -25.58 8.88 -12.66
N ARG A 160 -24.63 9.49 -11.92
CA ARG A 160 -24.22 10.90 -12.11
C ARG A 160 -23.76 11.16 -13.56
N ASP A 161 -22.86 10.33 -14.07
CA ASP A 161 -22.23 10.52 -15.38
C ASP A 161 -23.14 10.11 -16.54
N GLY A 162 -24.12 9.24 -16.28
CA GLY A 162 -25.17 8.87 -17.23
C GLY A 162 -26.40 9.78 -17.23
N TRP A 163 -26.59 10.64 -16.21
CA TRP A 163 -27.75 11.52 -16.07
C TRP A 163 -27.48 12.97 -16.45
N GLY A 164 -27.37 13.20 -17.76
CA GLY A 164 -28.30 14.18 -18.33
C GLY A 164 -29.71 13.56 -18.25
N ILE A 165 -30.62 14.16 -17.49
CA ILE A 165 -31.91 13.55 -17.10
C ILE A 165 -32.75 13.16 -18.33
N TYR A 166 -32.89 11.86 -18.59
CA TYR A 166 -33.87 11.32 -19.54
C TYR A 166 -34.63 10.14 -18.90
N ALA A 167 -35.89 10.38 -18.55
CA ALA A 167 -36.67 9.59 -17.58
C ALA A 167 -37.14 8.19 -18.04
N ALA A 168 -36.50 7.57 -19.04
CA ALA A 168 -37.00 6.36 -19.71
C ALA A 168 -36.51 5.02 -19.12
N GLN A 169 -35.39 4.99 -18.38
CA GLN A 169 -34.73 3.73 -17.97
C GLN A 169 -34.90 3.32 -16.49
N ALA A 170 -35.68 4.06 -15.70
CA ALA A 170 -35.93 3.74 -14.28
C ALA A 170 -36.55 2.35 -14.03
N LYS A 171 -37.12 1.71 -15.06
CA LYS A 171 -37.84 0.42 -14.95
C LYS A 171 -36.92 -0.81 -14.83
N ALA A 172 -35.60 -0.66 -14.98
CA ALA A 172 -34.64 -1.76 -14.83
C ALA A 172 -34.11 -1.96 -13.39
N LEU A 173 -34.31 -0.98 -12.49
CA LEU A 173 -33.73 -0.96 -11.14
C LEU A 173 -34.69 -1.42 -10.03
N ALA A 174 -35.92 -1.80 -10.36
CA ALA A 174 -36.95 -2.23 -9.42
C ALA A 174 -36.77 -3.67 -8.85
N GLY A 175 -35.58 -4.27 -9.02
CA GLY A 175 -35.28 -5.66 -8.65
C GLY A 175 -34.23 -5.85 -7.55
N HIS A 176 -33.65 -4.77 -7.00
CA HIS A 176 -32.63 -4.85 -5.94
C HIS A 176 -33.13 -4.22 -4.63
N SER A 177 -32.85 -4.89 -3.51
CA SER A 177 -33.19 -4.45 -2.14
C SER A 177 -32.56 -3.12 -1.73
N ALA A 178 -31.42 -2.75 -2.31
CA ALA A 178 -30.66 -1.55 -1.96
C ALA A 178 -31.43 -0.22 -2.17
N PHE A 179 -32.50 -0.19 -2.99
CA PHE A 179 -33.20 1.07 -3.30
C PHE A 179 -33.91 1.69 -2.09
N SER A 180 -34.38 0.88 -1.13
CA SER A 180 -35.01 1.39 0.10
C SER A 180 -34.01 1.98 1.10
N GLU A 181 -32.75 1.54 1.10
CA GLU A 181 -31.73 2.04 2.02
C GLU A 181 -31.07 3.32 1.48
N ILE A 182 -30.82 3.38 0.16
CA ILE A 182 -30.26 4.56 -0.51
C ILE A 182 -31.19 5.79 -0.35
N ALA A 183 -32.50 5.58 -0.23
CA ALA A 183 -33.47 6.66 0.01
C ALA A 183 -33.46 7.22 1.45
N ALA A 184 -32.81 6.58 2.42
CA ALA A 184 -32.84 6.97 3.83
C ALA A 184 -31.68 7.87 4.27
N ALA A 185 -30.60 7.98 3.48
CA ALA A 185 -29.32 8.55 3.91
C ALA A 185 -28.79 9.64 2.96
N HIS A 186 -29.34 10.86 3.04
CA HIS A 186 -28.83 12.02 2.29
C HIS A 186 -28.60 13.24 3.20
N GLY A 187 -27.32 13.63 3.33
CA GLY A 187 -26.83 14.83 4.02
C GLY A 187 -25.34 15.05 3.73
N PHE A 188 -25.02 15.98 2.83
CA PHE A 188 -23.67 16.29 2.35
C PHE A 188 -23.09 17.55 3.07
N PRO A 189 -21.82 17.99 2.82
CA PRO A 189 -20.60 17.33 2.30
C PRO A 189 -19.55 17.21 3.46
N VAL A 190 -18.20 17.28 3.42
CA VAL A 190 -17.12 17.68 2.47
C VAL A 190 -15.84 16.83 2.78
N ALA A 191 -14.88 16.78 1.85
CA ALA A 191 -13.55 16.13 2.05
C ALA A 191 -12.57 16.95 2.92
N PRO A 192 -11.55 16.28 3.50
CA PRO A 192 -10.18 16.51 3.01
C PRO A 192 -9.41 15.20 2.70
N SER A 193 -8.11 15.32 2.49
CA SER A 193 -7.16 14.19 2.40
C SER A 193 -6.90 13.57 3.78
N SER A 194 -6.49 12.29 3.78
CA SER A 194 -6.25 11.39 4.93
C SER A 194 -7.43 11.23 5.91
N ASP A 195 -7.98 10.01 5.99
CA ASP A 195 -7.84 9.16 7.19
C ASP A 195 -8.60 7.83 7.02
N ASP A 196 -7.85 6.75 6.78
CA ASP A 196 -8.36 5.38 6.56
C ASP A 196 -8.58 4.62 7.89
N GLU A 197 -9.03 5.37 8.90
CA GLU A 197 -9.29 4.90 10.27
C GLU A 197 -10.79 4.96 10.62
N ALA A 198 -11.48 6.00 10.17
CA ALA A 198 -12.94 6.08 10.25
C ALA A 198 -13.65 4.93 9.50
N SER A 199 -13.04 4.44 8.41
CA SER A 199 -13.50 3.28 7.64
C SER A 199 -13.52 1.99 8.48
N TRP A 200 -12.54 1.79 9.36
CA TRP A 200 -12.39 0.55 10.14
C TRP A 200 -13.15 0.59 11.46
N ILE A 201 -13.26 1.76 12.11
CA ILE A 201 -14.15 1.95 13.27
C ILE A 201 -15.61 1.68 12.85
N ALA A 202 -16.05 2.25 11.73
CA ALA A 202 -17.41 2.06 11.19
C ALA A 202 -17.73 0.63 10.69
N PHE A 203 -16.74 -0.27 10.68
CA PHE A 203 -16.91 -1.71 10.49
C PHE A 203 -16.85 -2.47 11.82
N ALA A 204 -15.91 -2.13 12.71
CA ALA A 204 -15.78 -2.75 14.04
C ALA A 204 -17.04 -2.54 14.90
N ASP A 205 -17.71 -1.39 14.75
CA ASP A 205 -19.01 -1.10 15.37
C ASP A 205 -20.20 -1.94 14.80
N ARG A 206 -19.95 -2.87 13.87
CA ARG A 206 -20.94 -3.75 13.23
C ARG A 206 -20.76 -5.24 13.53
N LEU A 207 -19.74 -5.63 14.31
CA LEU A 207 -19.46 -7.01 14.73
C LEU A 207 -20.11 -7.33 16.09
#